data_AF-A0AA35TMJ1-F1
#
_entry.id   AF-A0AA35TMJ1-F1
#
_cell.length_a   1.000
_cell.length_b   1.000
_cell.length_c   1.000
_cell.angle_alpha   90.00
_cell.angle_beta   90.00
_cell.angle_gamma   90.00
#
_symmetry.space_group_name_H-M   'P 1'
#
loop_
_entity.id
_entity.type
_entity.pdbx_description
1 polymer ?
#
loop_
_entity_poly.entity_id
_entity_poly.type
_entity_poly.pdbx_seq_one_letter_code
_entity_poly.pdbx_strand_id
1 'polypeptide(L)'
;MKYPIVVILDNFDRMLATDRERVLKYIDMLFENAAATVKVLITSRKKIPLSDHSSEYEIESITFDSSCQLLRSVSERDLSARDCESITKLIAGKSLLCLAMIGNVLKSTTADVSKVISSLKKEQKTQGPGFETQSDACIRLSLNNLKKRLLSFGKYLSMFPGSFSLTDACAVMSSFVREECLVEKLIESGLLQVTEGNHYHFRDTVKKHFRRLREESGIDESIFWREYLKHFSEVLERRSQEFQRNSNHALKLHELEKQEIRLFLRTSIDCCGDFASVCLKVLHSIKVAVESQFLVSLFGQSDLVYLLQTTLSSIDLIVESSKLDAYRADIVNLYAFFALELAEQRPAQKDIVFEQAQIWLDRYTNEVTISLSIR
;
A
#
# COMPACT_ATOMS: atom_id res chain seq x y z
N MET A 1 -2.33 5.01 37.99
CA MET A 1 -3.46 5.52 37.18
C MET A 1 -3.51 4.71 35.89
N LYS A 2 -4.65 4.09 35.59
CA LYS A 2 -4.84 3.35 34.32
C LYS A 2 -5.36 4.34 33.28
N TYR A 3 -4.55 4.64 32.27
CA TYR A 3 -4.96 5.53 31.19
C TYR A 3 -5.94 4.80 30.27
N PRO A 4 -7.06 5.43 29.87
CA PRO A 4 -7.94 4.84 28.87
C PRO A 4 -7.19 4.75 27.54
N ILE A 5 -7.26 3.59 26.90
CA ILE A 5 -6.64 3.36 25.58
C ILE A 5 -7.72 3.55 24.52
N VAL A 6 -7.44 4.35 23.49
CA VAL A 6 -8.32 4.50 22.32
C VAL A 6 -7.63 3.88 21.12
N VAL A 7 -8.28 2.90 20.49
CA VAL A 7 -7.82 2.24 19.27
C VAL A 7 -8.71 2.70 18.12
N ILE A 8 -8.11 3.19 17.04
CA ILE A 8 -8.84 3.61 15.82
C ILE A 8 -8.55 2.62 14.72
N LEU A 9 -9.60 1.99 14.18
CA LEU A 9 -9.53 1.05 13.06
C LEU A 9 -10.19 1.70 11.84
N ASP A 10 -9.37 2.25 10.95
CA ASP A 10 -9.85 2.97 9.76
C ASP A 10 -10.12 2.02 8.57
N ASN A 11 -11.21 2.27 7.84
CA ASN A 11 -11.61 1.52 6.64
C ASN A 11 -11.72 0.00 6.88
N PHE A 12 -12.38 -0.37 7.98
CA PHE A 12 -12.38 -1.72 8.54
C PHE A 12 -12.99 -2.79 7.63
N ASP A 13 -13.87 -2.43 6.70
CA ASP A 13 -14.40 -3.36 5.70
C ASP A 13 -13.30 -3.96 4.80
N ARG A 14 -12.22 -3.22 4.56
CA ARG A 14 -11.05 -3.74 3.82
C ARG A 14 -10.26 -4.75 4.66
N MET A 15 -10.14 -4.52 5.96
CA MET A 15 -9.48 -5.46 6.88
C MET A 15 -10.28 -6.76 6.97
N LEU A 16 -11.61 -6.66 7.12
CA LEU A 16 -12.51 -7.81 7.13
C LEU A 16 -12.51 -8.60 5.82
N ALA A 17 -12.37 -7.92 4.67
CA ALA A 17 -12.26 -8.59 3.38
C ALA A 17 -10.96 -9.38 3.21
N THR A 18 -9.92 -9.05 3.98
CA THR A 18 -8.61 -9.70 3.90
C THR A 18 -8.54 -10.93 4.81
N ASP A 19 -8.96 -10.78 6.07
CA ASP A 19 -8.91 -11.87 7.07
C ASP A 19 -9.89 -11.60 8.23
N ARG A 20 -11.17 -11.92 8.01
CA ARG A 20 -12.26 -11.63 8.95
C ARG A 20 -12.04 -12.22 10.33
N GLU A 21 -11.69 -13.51 10.38
CA GLU A 21 -11.59 -14.27 11.64
C GLU A 21 -10.47 -13.72 12.53
N ARG A 22 -9.30 -13.46 11.93
CA ARG A 22 -8.16 -12.90 12.65
C ARG A 22 -8.42 -11.49 13.15
N VAL A 23 -9.05 -10.66 12.34
CA VAL A 23 -9.35 -9.27 12.70
C VAL A 23 -10.38 -9.20 13.85
N LEU A 24 -11.41 -10.05 13.83
CA LEU A 24 -12.37 -10.14 14.93
C LEU A 24 -11.70 -10.65 16.21
N LYS A 25 -10.88 -11.71 16.10
CA LYS A 25 -10.10 -12.23 17.24
C LYS A 25 -9.16 -11.19 17.84
N TYR A 26 -8.57 -10.32 17.01
CA TYR A 26 -7.74 -9.22 17.50
C TYR A 26 -8.56 -8.19 18.31
N ILE A 27 -9.77 -7.86 17.86
CA ILE A 27 -10.68 -6.99 18.63
C ILE A 27 -11.07 -7.64 19.95
N ASP A 28 -11.42 -8.92 19.96
CA ASP A 28 -11.76 -9.65 21.19
C ASP A 28 -10.57 -9.65 22.16
N MET A 29 -9.36 -9.92 21.66
CA MET A 29 -8.13 -9.85 22.46
C MET A 29 -7.86 -8.46 23.04
N LEU A 30 -8.20 -7.38 22.32
CA LEU A 30 -8.05 -6.01 22.83
C LEU A 30 -8.98 -5.75 24.02
N PHE A 31 -10.17 -6.36 24.05
CA PHE A 31 -11.11 -6.23 25.17
C PHE A 31 -10.76 -7.17 26.33
N GLU A 32 -10.33 -8.40 26.06
CA GLU A 32 -10.02 -9.42 27.08
C GLU A 32 -8.72 -9.13 27.85
N ASN A 33 -7.69 -8.64 27.17
CA ASN A 33 -6.35 -8.49 27.77
C ASN A 33 -6.08 -7.08 28.32
N ALA A 34 -7.04 -6.18 28.23
CA ALA A 34 -6.81 -4.80 28.65
C ALA A 34 -6.95 -4.65 30.16
N ALA A 35 -5.80 -4.43 30.82
CA ALA A 35 -5.78 -3.99 32.21
C ALA A 35 -6.47 -2.63 32.43
N ALA A 36 -6.70 -1.84 31.37
CA ALA A 36 -7.32 -0.51 31.39
C ALA A 36 -8.59 -0.46 30.50
N THR A 37 -9.43 0.57 30.66
CA THR A 37 -10.59 0.77 29.79
C THR A 37 -10.15 1.04 28.35
N VAL A 38 -10.47 0.13 27.43
CA VAL A 38 -10.24 0.29 25.98
C VAL A 38 -11.50 0.79 25.30
N LYS A 39 -11.36 1.80 24.44
CA LYS A 39 -12.39 2.23 23.50
C LYS A 39 -11.89 1.96 22.08
N VAL A 40 -12.70 1.28 21.27
CA VAL A 40 -12.37 1.02 19.86
C VAL A 40 -13.31 1.87 19.00
N LEU A 41 -12.74 2.75 18.17
CA LEU A 41 -13.46 3.51 17.15
C LEU A 41 -13.21 2.86 15.79
N ILE A 42 -14.28 2.50 15.10
CA ILE A 42 -14.21 1.82 13.80
C ILE A 42 -14.85 2.71 12.75
N THR A 43 -14.15 2.95 11.64
CA THR A 43 -14.75 3.56 10.44
C THR A 43 -14.92 2.49 9.37
N SER A 44 -16.07 2.48 8.69
CA SER A 44 -16.32 1.56 7.59
C SER A 44 -17.38 2.10 6.63
N ARG A 45 -17.32 1.65 5.38
CA ARG A 45 -18.35 1.93 4.36
C ARG A 45 -19.55 1.01 4.45
N LYS A 46 -19.43 -0.11 5.16
CA LYS A 46 -20.48 -1.11 5.31
C LYS A 46 -20.85 -1.23 6.77
N LYS A 47 -22.12 -1.55 7.03
CA LYS A 47 -22.55 -1.93 8.38
C LYS A 47 -21.82 -3.22 8.77
N ILE A 48 -21.13 -3.19 9.92
CA ILE A 48 -20.39 -4.33 10.44
C ILE A 48 -21.20 -4.88 11.61
N PRO A 49 -21.63 -6.16 11.56
CA PRO A 49 -22.28 -6.77 12.70
C PRO A 49 -21.23 -7.01 13.79
N LEU A 50 -21.10 -6.04 14.70
CA LEU A 50 -20.34 -6.17 15.94
C LEU A 50 -21.27 -6.62 17.07
N SER A 51 -20.69 -7.08 18.17
CA SER A 51 -21.44 -7.57 19.34
C SER A 51 -22.36 -6.49 19.96
N ASP A 52 -23.25 -6.93 20.85
CA ASP A 52 -24.31 -6.12 21.51
C ASP A 52 -23.79 -4.92 22.34
N HIS A 53 -22.48 -4.76 22.49
CA HIS A 53 -21.84 -3.65 23.20
C HIS A 53 -21.30 -2.54 22.27
N SER A 54 -21.66 -2.58 20.99
CA SER A 54 -21.27 -1.56 20.01
C SER A 54 -22.33 -0.45 19.91
N SER A 55 -21.87 0.79 19.70
CA SER A 55 -22.73 1.91 19.31
C SER A 55 -22.37 2.31 17.89
N GLU A 56 -23.37 2.28 17.01
CA GLU A 56 -23.20 2.72 15.62
C GLU A 56 -23.51 4.21 15.51
N TYR A 57 -22.67 4.93 14.78
CA TYR A 57 -22.91 6.33 14.43
C TYR A 57 -22.85 6.47 12.92
N GLU A 58 -23.99 6.78 12.30
CA GLU A 58 -24.04 7.07 10.87
C GLU A 58 -23.53 8.50 10.62
N ILE A 59 -22.52 8.64 9.76
CA ILE A 59 -22.01 9.96 9.38
C ILE A 59 -23.07 10.62 8.48
N GLU A 60 -23.70 11.66 9.00
CA GLU A 60 -24.71 12.42 8.27
C GLU A 60 -24.15 13.03 6.97
N SER A 61 -25.05 13.15 5.99
CA SER A 61 -24.74 13.87 4.75
C SER A 61 -24.45 15.35 5.06
N ILE A 62 -23.43 15.92 4.43
CA ILE A 62 -23.20 17.37 4.50
C ILE A 62 -24.43 18.13 3.96
N THR A 63 -24.80 19.22 4.62
CA THR A 63 -25.91 20.07 4.18
C THR A 63 -25.55 20.82 2.90
N PHE A 64 -26.56 21.34 2.20
CA PHE A 64 -26.34 22.18 1.03
C PHE A 64 -25.50 23.42 1.35
N ASP A 65 -25.82 24.11 2.45
CA ASP A 65 -25.11 25.34 2.84
C ASP A 65 -23.65 25.06 3.20
N SER A 66 -23.40 24.01 3.98
CA SER A 66 -22.03 23.57 4.31
C SER A 66 -21.27 23.12 3.05
N SER A 67 -21.95 22.50 2.07
CA SER A 67 -21.34 22.14 0.78
C SER A 67 -20.92 23.39 0.00
N CYS A 68 -21.76 24.41 -0.04
CA CYS A 68 -21.45 25.68 -0.70
C CYS A 68 -20.28 26.40 0.00
N GLN A 69 -20.27 26.41 1.33
CA GLN A 69 -19.18 26.97 2.13
C GLN A 69 -17.86 26.25 1.87
N LEU A 70 -17.86 24.91 1.89
CA LEU A 70 -16.68 24.11 1.58
C LEU A 70 -16.16 24.39 0.16
N LEU A 71 -17.05 24.44 -0.83
CA LEU A 71 -16.67 24.69 -2.22
C LEU A 71 -16.04 26.08 -2.39
N ARG A 72 -16.60 27.12 -1.76
CA ARG A 72 -16.01 28.47 -1.77
C ARG A 72 -14.65 28.50 -1.06
N SER A 73 -14.55 27.86 0.09
CA SER A 73 -13.31 27.78 0.87
C SER A 73 -12.20 27.08 0.10
N VAL A 74 -12.48 25.96 -0.58
CA VAL A 74 -11.46 25.20 -1.31
C VAL A 74 -11.10 25.89 -2.63
N SER A 75 -12.10 26.46 -3.33
CA SER A 75 -11.85 27.14 -4.60
C SER A 75 -11.16 28.50 -4.44
N GLU A 76 -11.22 29.10 -3.25
CA GLU A 76 -10.77 30.46 -2.97
C GLU A 76 -11.41 31.49 -3.93
N ARG A 77 -12.65 31.20 -4.35
CA ARG A 77 -13.42 32.03 -5.27
C ARG A 77 -14.73 32.46 -4.64
N ASP A 78 -15.14 33.67 -5.02
CA ASP A 78 -16.49 34.14 -4.74
C ASP A 78 -17.47 33.48 -5.74
N LEU A 79 -18.02 32.33 -5.33
CA LEU A 79 -19.00 31.59 -6.12
C LEU A 79 -20.41 32.07 -5.80
N SER A 80 -21.15 32.43 -6.84
CA SER A 80 -22.56 32.78 -6.70
C SER A 80 -23.37 31.60 -6.17
N ALA A 81 -24.52 31.87 -5.53
CA ALA A 81 -25.41 30.81 -5.06
C ALA A 81 -25.84 29.86 -6.20
N ARG A 82 -26.04 30.39 -7.40
CA ARG A 82 -26.41 29.62 -8.60
C ARG A 82 -25.30 28.69 -9.07
N ASP A 83 -24.04 29.13 -8.98
CA ASP A 83 -22.88 28.31 -9.34
C ASP A 83 -22.72 27.16 -8.34
N CYS A 84 -22.79 27.46 -7.05
CA CYS A 84 -22.75 26.45 -6.01
C CYS A 84 -23.88 25.43 -6.17
N GLU A 85 -25.11 25.89 -6.43
CA GLU A 85 -26.26 25.03 -6.67
C GLU A 85 -26.06 24.12 -7.90
N SER A 86 -25.54 24.67 -8.99
CA SER A 86 -25.29 23.92 -10.21
C SER A 86 -24.22 22.83 -10.00
N ILE A 87 -23.15 23.15 -9.27
CA ILE A 87 -22.06 22.20 -8.99
C ILE A 87 -22.54 21.13 -8.02
N THR A 88 -23.16 21.51 -6.90
CA THR A 88 -23.64 20.56 -5.88
C THR A 88 -24.67 19.62 -6.46
N LYS A 89 -25.61 20.08 -7.30
CA LYS A 89 -26.56 19.20 -8.00
C LYS A 89 -25.86 18.16 -8.87
N LEU A 90 -24.80 18.54 -9.60
CA LEU A 90 -24.09 17.60 -10.47
C LEU A 90 -23.37 16.52 -9.67
N ILE A 91 -22.77 16.86 -8.53
CA ILE A 91 -22.06 15.90 -7.66
C ILE A 91 -22.97 15.26 -6.61
N ALA A 92 -24.29 15.39 -6.77
CA ALA A 92 -25.36 15.02 -5.83
C ALA A 92 -25.13 15.50 -4.37
N GLY A 93 -24.45 16.62 -4.21
CA GLY A 93 -24.45 17.46 -3.01
C GLY A 93 -23.89 16.86 -1.74
N LYS A 94 -23.29 15.66 -1.78
CA LYS A 94 -22.98 14.90 -0.54
C LYS A 94 -21.56 14.37 -0.44
N SER A 95 -20.81 14.30 -1.54
CA SER A 95 -19.44 13.80 -1.50
C SER A 95 -18.46 14.94 -1.19
N LEU A 96 -17.93 14.96 0.02
CA LEU A 96 -16.85 15.88 0.44
C LEU A 96 -15.64 15.77 -0.49
N LEU A 97 -15.33 14.56 -0.97
CA LEU A 97 -14.25 14.32 -1.91
C LEU A 97 -14.49 15.04 -3.24
N CYS A 98 -15.70 14.89 -3.80
CA CYS A 98 -16.06 15.55 -5.06
C CYS A 98 -16.04 17.07 -4.91
N LEU A 99 -16.57 17.60 -3.80
CA LEU A 99 -16.56 19.04 -3.51
C LEU A 99 -15.12 19.58 -3.45
N ALA A 100 -14.23 18.89 -2.75
CA ALA A 100 -12.83 19.28 -2.66
C ALA A 100 -12.12 19.23 -4.03
N MET A 101 -12.33 18.16 -4.80
CA MET A 101 -11.76 18.02 -6.15
C MET A 101 -12.21 19.13 -7.10
N ILE A 102 -13.51 19.40 -7.17
CA ILE A 102 -14.04 20.47 -8.02
C ILE A 102 -13.59 21.84 -7.52
N GLY A 103 -13.53 22.05 -6.20
CA GLY A 103 -12.94 23.25 -5.60
C GLY A 103 -11.50 23.47 -6.06
N ASN A 104 -10.65 22.44 -6.01
CA ASN A 104 -9.26 22.53 -6.46
C ASN A 104 -9.12 22.75 -7.97
N VAL A 105 -10.01 22.16 -8.78
CA VAL A 105 -10.08 22.46 -10.23
C VAL A 105 -10.39 23.94 -10.44
N LEU A 106 -11.39 24.47 -9.73
CA LEU A 106 -11.74 25.89 -9.80
C LEU A 106 -10.59 26.78 -9.33
N LYS A 107 -9.89 26.42 -8.25
CA LYS A 107 -8.74 27.17 -7.74
C LYS A 107 -7.60 27.24 -8.78
N SER A 108 -7.30 26.12 -9.43
CA SER A 108 -6.13 25.96 -10.30
C SER A 108 -6.33 26.41 -11.76
N THR A 109 -7.58 26.44 -12.26
CA THR A 109 -7.87 26.80 -13.65
C THR A 109 -8.17 28.28 -13.81
N THR A 110 -7.79 28.91 -14.91
CA THR A 110 -8.28 30.28 -15.25
C THR A 110 -9.65 30.26 -15.92
N ALA A 111 -10.21 29.07 -16.18
CA ALA A 111 -11.51 28.94 -16.82
C ALA A 111 -12.66 29.49 -15.95
N ASP A 112 -13.68 30.01 -16.64
CA ASP A 112 -14.94 30.40 -16.03
C ASP A 112 -15.64 29.20 -15.37
N VAL A 113 -16.36 29.47 -14.29
CA VAL A 113 -17.12 28.47 -13.54
C VAL A 113 -18.10 27.72 -14.45
N SER A 114 -18.71 28.42 -15.41
CA SER A 114 -19.63 27.85 -16.40
C SER A 114 -18.97 26.79 -17.30
N LYS A 115 -17.69 26.97 -17.65
CA LYS A 115 -16.90 26.00 -18.44
C LYS A 115 -16.53 24.76 -17.61
N VAL A 116 -16.24 24.94 -16.32
CA VAL A 116 -16.01 23.81 -15.40
C VAL A 116 -17.30 23.00 -15.24
N ILE A 117 -18.45 23.66 -15.05
CA ILE A 117 -19.77 23.01 -14.98
C ILE A 117 -20.09 22.22 -16.26
N SER A 118 -19.87 22.81 -17.45
CA SER A 118 -20.14 22.13 -18.71
C SER A 118 -19.21 20.93 -18.94
N SER A 119 -17.94 21.05 -18.52
CA SER A 119 -16.96 19.96 -18.59
C SER A 119 -17.33 18.82 -17.65
N LEU A 120 -17.75 19.12 -16.41
CA LEU A 120 -18.26 18.12 -15.47
C LEU A 120 -19.49 17.37 -16.03
N LYS A 121 -20.44 18.11 -16.64
CA LYS A 121 -21.60 17.50 -17.32
C LYS A 121 -21.18 16.58 -18.46
N LYS A 122 -20.14 16.94 -19.22
CA LYS A 122 -19.61 16.10 -20.29
C LYS A 122 -19.02 14.81 -19.72
N GLU A 123 -18.19 14.90 -18.69
CA GLU A 123 -17.58 13.73 -18.03
C GLU A 123 -18.61 12.78 -17.42
N GLN A 124 -19.77 13.28 -17.00
CA GLN A 124 -20.90 12.45 -16.55
C GLN A 124 -21.59 11.69 -17.69
N LYS A 125 -21.55 12.21 -18.92
CA LYS A 125 -22.17 11.57 -20.09
C LYS A 125 -21.29 10.52 -20.74
N THR A 126 -19.96 10.65 -20.66
CA THR A 126 -18.99 9.75 -21.32
C THR A 126 -18.85 8.35 -20.64
N GLN A 127 -19.84 7.92 -19.86
CA GLN A 127 -19.70 6.77 -18.95
C GLN A 127 -19.91 5.42 -19.64
N GLY A 128 -19.02 4.47 -19.36
CA GLY A 128 -19.22 3.03 -19.58
C GLY A 128 -19.66 2.31 -18.29
N PRO A 129 -20.10 1.04 -18.36
CA PRO A 129 -20.59 0.29 -17.21
C PRO A 129 -19.49 0.04 -16.14
N GLY A 130 -19.85 0.13 -14.85
CA GLY A 130 -18.99 -0.27 -13.71
C GLY A 130 -18.34 0.83 -12.85
N PHE A 131 -18.81 2.07 -12.93
CA PHE A 131 -18.23 3.24 -12.24
C PHE A 131 -19.19 3.86 -11.21
N GLU A 132 -18.66 4.38 -10.09
CA GLU A 132 -19.42 5.25 -9.17
C GLU A 132 -19.60 6.60 -9.88
N THR A 133 -20.81 6.83 -10.38
CA THR A 133 -21.09 7.73 -11.50
C THR A 133 -20.70 9.20 -11.30
N GLN A 134 -20.48 9.67 -10.07
CA GLN A 134 -20.21 11.09 -9.78
C GLN A 134 -18.78 11.36 -9.34
N SER A 135 -18.22 10.50 -8.48
CA SER A 135 -16.82 10.57 -8.05
C SER A 135 -15.88 10.41 -9.25
N ASP A 136 -16.20 9.49 -10.15
CA ASP A 136 -15.37 9.24 -11.32
C ASP A 136 -15.36 10.39 -12.31
N ALA A 137 -16.48 11.11 -12.48
CA ALA A 137 -16.52 12.30 -13.31
C ALA A 137 -15.68 13.45 -12.71
N CYS A 138 -15.71 13.62 -11.39
CA CYS A 138 -14.89 14.62 -10.69
C CYS A 138 -13.40 14.30 -10.78
N ILE A 139 -13.04 13.02 -10.61
CA ILE A 139 -11.65 12.55 -10.74
C ILE A 139 -11.16 12.77 -12.18
N ARG A 140 -11.92 12.34 -13.20
CA ARG A 140 -11.54 12.57 -14.61
C ARG A 140 -11.39 14.05 -14.94
N LEU A 141 -12.32 14.90 -14.50
CA LEU A 141 -12.21 16.34 -14.70
C LEU A 141 -10.94 16.90 -14.04
N SER A 142 -10.61 16.44 -12.84
CA SER A 142 -9.38 16.84 -12.13
C SER A 142 -8.13 16.40 -12.89
N LEU A 143 -8.11 15.15 -13.37
CA LEU A 143 -7.01 14.59 -14.16
C LEU A 143 -6.82 15.33 -15.50
N ASN A 144 -7.91 15.71 -16.17
CA ASN A 144 -7.90 16.46 -17.43
C ASN A 144 -7.35 17.89 -17.26
N ASN A 145 -7.40 18.44 -16.05
CA ASN A 145 -6.82 19.76 -15.74
C ASN A 145 -5.34 19.67 -15.35
N LEU A 146 -4.77 18.47 -15.18
CA LEU A 146 -3.35 18.33 -14.90
C LEU A 146 -2.50 18.55 -16.15
N LYS A 147 -1.32 19.15 -15.95
CA LYS A 147 -0.28 19.17 -16.98
C LYS A 147 0.17 17.74 -17.29
N LYS A 148 0.48 17.44 -18.56
CA LYS A 148 0.92 16.10 -19.03
C LYS A 148 2.02 15.48 -18.16
N ARG A 149 2.98 16.28 -17.71
CA ARG A 149 4.07 15.84 -16.83
C ARG A 149 3.57 15.36 -15.46
N LEU A 150 2.63 16.10 -14.85
CA LEU A 150 2.03 15.76 -13.56
C LEU A 150 1.15 14.50 -13.66
N LEU A 151 0.43 14.35 -14.77
CA LEU A 151 -0.32 13.15 -15.08
C LEU A 151 0.61 11.93 -15.20
N SER A 152 1.73 12.07 -15.91
CA SER A 152 2.75 11.02 -16.03
C SER A 152 3.34 10.65 -14.67
N PHE A 153 3.66 11.65 -13.85
CA PHE A 153 4.17 11.45 -12.50
C PHE A 153 3.18 10.67 -11.63
N GLY A 154 1.89 11.05 -11.64
CA GLY A 154 0.84 10.34 -10.92
C GLY A 154 0.65 8.89 -11.36
N LYS A 155 0.83 8.58 -12.65
CA LYS A 155 0.81 7.18 -13.16
C LYS A 155 1.89 6.32 -12.49
N TYR A 156 3.12 6.82 -12.40
CA TYR A 156 4.20 6.11 -11.70
C TYR A 156 3.94 6.00 -10.20
N LEU A 157 3.51 7.09 -9.55
CA LEU A 157 3.19 7.04 -8.12
C LEU A 157 2.07 6.02 -7.81
N SER A 158 1.15 5.76 -8.75
CA SER A 158 0.08 4.75 -8.57
C SER A 158 0.58 3.30 -8.50
N MET A 159 1.85 3.06 -8.88
CA MET A 159 2.53 1.78 -8.78
C MET A 159 3.01 1.48 -7.35
N PHE A 160 3.23 2.51 -6.52
CA PHE A 160 3.50 2.29 -5.11
C PHE A 160 2.33 1.51 -4.49
N PRO A 161 2.61 0.42 -3.76
CA PRO A 161 1.54 -0.50 -3.42
C PRO A 161 0.77 -0.01 -2.16
N GLY A 162 1.40 0.79 -1.31
CA GLY A 162 0.79 1.44 -0.13
C GLY A 162 0.93 2.98 -0.12
N SER A 163 1.14 3.53 1.07
CA SER A 163 1.74 4.86 1.27
C SER A 163 3.18 4.88 0.76
N PHE A 164 3.77 6.06 0.65
CA PHE A 164 5.18 6.22 0.32
C PHE A 164 5.69 7.55 0.88
N SER A 165 6.97 7.63 1.25
CA SER A 165 7.61 8.91 1.58
C SER A 165 8.08 9.64 0.31
N LEU A 166 8.37 10.93 0.43
CA LEU A 166 8.99 11.68 -0.68
C LEU A 166 10.36 11.09 -1.03
N THR A 167 11.11 10.66 -0.02
CA THR A 167 12.42 10.01 -0.21
C THR A 167 12.30 8.72 -1.02
N ASP A 168 11.29 7.89 -0.75
CA ASP A 168 11.06 6.66 -1.52
C ASP A 168 10.67 6.97 -2.96
N ALA A 169 9.75 7.91 -3.16
CA ALA A 169 9.36 8.36 -4.49
C ALA A 169 10.57 8.89 -5.28
N CYS A 170 11.39 9.73 -4.65
CA CYS A 170 12.59 10.29 -5.27
C CYS A 170 13.63 9.21 -5.58
N ALA A 171 13.89 8.27 -4.68
CA ALA A 171 14.86 7.21 -4.91
C ALA A 171 14.46 6.34 -6.11
N VAL A 172 13.21 5.89 -6.13
CA VAL A 172 12.67 5.00 -7.17
C VAL A 172 12.53 5.71 -8.51
N MET A 173 12.13 6.98 -8.49
CA MET A 173 11.85 7.73 -9.72
C MET A 173 13.04 8.57 -10.19
N SER A 174 14.14 8.64 -9.44
CA SER A 174 15.33 9.47 -9.75
C SER A 174 15.88 9.26 -11.16
N SER A 175 15.73 8.05 -11.69
CA SER A 175 16.21 7.63 -13.01
C SER A 175 15.28 8.03 -14.16
N PHE A 176 14.04 8.47 -13.90
CA PHE A 176 13.07 8.78 -14.97
C PHE A 176 12.12 9.97 -14.71
N VAL A 177 12.03 10.49 -13.47
CA VAL A 177 11.32 11.73 -13.13
C VAL A 177 12.07 12.49 -12.04
N ARG A 178 12.71 13.60 -12.42
CA ARG A 178 13.19 14.61 -11.46
C ARG A 178 12.02 15.53 -11.10
N GLU A 179 11.70 15.69 -9.81
CA GLU A 179 11.16 16.91 -9.16
C GLU A 179 10.27 16.60 -7.94
N GLU A 180 10.72 17.04 -6.76
CA GLU A 180 9.95 17.08 -5.50
C GLU A 180 8.69 17.97 -5.62
N CYS A 181 8.74 19.02 -6.45
CA CYS A 181 7.66 19.99 -6.69
C CYS A 181 6.40 19.38 -7.36
N LEU A 182 6.45 18.14 -7.86
CA LEU A 182 5.27 17.49 -8.46
C LEU A 182 4.35 16.85 -7.43
N VAL A 183 4.87 16.46 -6.25
CA VAL A 183 4.07 15.89 -5.16
C VAL A 183 3.13 16.94 -4.58
N GLU A 184 3.66 18.13 -4.28
CA GLU A 184 2.89 19.28 -3.79
C GLU A 184 1.74 19.64 -4.75
N LYS A 185 2.00 19.67 -6.06
CA LYS A 185 0.96 19.95 -7.06
C LYS A 185 -0.13 18.89 -7.13
N LEU A 186 0.18 17.62 -6.88
CA LEU A 186 -0.84 16.56 -6.77
C LEU A 186 -1.68 16.70 -5.50
N ILE A 187 -1.08 17.19 -4.40
CA ILE A 187 -1.78 17.48 -3.13
C ILE A 187 -2.69 18.69 -3.31
N GLU A 188 -2.20 19.78 -3.89
CA GLU A 188 -2.98 20.98 -4.23
C GLU A 188 -4.14 20.65 -5.18
N SER A 189 -3.96 19.66 -6.07
CA SER A 189 -5.03 19.17 -6.94
C SER A 189 -6.05 18.28 -6.22
N GLY A 190 -5.84 17.94 -4.94
CA GLY A 190 -6.69 17.05 -4.14
C GLY A 190 -6.63 15.59 -4.58
N LEU A 191 -5.63 15.21 -5.37
CA LEU A 191 -5.47 13.85 -5.90
C LEU A 191 -4.57 13.00 -5.01
N LEU A 192 -3.66 13.62 -4.26
CA LEU A 192 -2.77 12.95 -3.31
C LEU A 192 -3.03 13.47 -1.89
N GLN A 193 -2.95 12.59 -0.89
CA GLN A 193 -3.12 12.94 0.52
C GLN A 193 -1.80 12.82 1.26
N VAL A 194 -1.57 13.73 2.22
CA VAL A 194 -0.50 13.62 3.20
C VAL A 194 -1.05 12.88 4.42
N THR A 195 -0.33 11.87 4.87
CA THR A 195 -0.61 11.11 6.10
C THR A 195 0.42 11.46 7.18
N GLU A 196 0.24 10.92 8.37
CA GLU A 196 1.17 11.13 9.49
C GLU A 196 2.61 10.74 9.10
N GLY A 197 3.59 11.50 9.58
CA GLY A 197 5.00 11.27 9.29
C GLY A 197 5.46 11.64 7.88
N ASN A 198 4.83 12.62 7.21
CA ASN A 198 5.18 13.09 5.86
C ASN A 198 5.13 11.98 4.78
N HIS A 199 4.23 11.03 4.96
CA HIS A 199 3.94 10.02 3.95
C HIS A 199 2.79 10.48 3.05
N TYR A 200 2.73 9.92 1.86
CA TYR A 200 1.76 10.27 0.85
C TYR A 200 0.96 9.04 0.44
N HIS A 201 -0.32 9.24 0.16
CA HIS A 201 -1.21 8.16 -0.23
C HIS A 201 -2.25 8.64 -1.24
N PHE A 202 -2.50 7.82 -2.28
CA PHE A 202 -3.67 8.00 -3.14
C PHE A 202 -4.88 7.33 -2.51
N ARG A 203 -5.99 8.07 -2.43
CA ARG A 203 -7.30 7.45 -2.20
C ARG A 203 -7.53 6.34 -3.22
N ASP A 204 -8.08 5.20 -2.79
CA ASP A 204 -8.26 4.01 -3.62
C ASP A 204 -8.94 4.31 -4.98
N THR A 205 -9.96 5.18 -4.97
CA THR A 205 -10.68 5.60 -6.20
C THR A 205 -9.77 6.38 -7.15
N VAL A 206 -9.00 7.34 -6.64
CA VAL A 206 -8.03 8.11 -7.44
C VAL A 206 -6.91 7.22 -7.97
N LYS A 207 -6.39 6.33 -7.12
CA LYS A 207 -5.36 5.34 -7.49
C LYS A 207 -5.82 4.48 -8.65
N LYS A 208 -7.08 4.01 -8.63
CA LYS A 208 -7.69 3.22 -9.71
C LYS A 208 -7.69 3.97 -11.05
N HIS A 209 -8.00 5.26 -11.07
CA HIS A 209 -7.96 6.05 -12.32
C HIS A 209 -6.53 6.22 -12.85
N PHE A 210 -5.55 6.50 -12.00
CA PHE A 210 -4.16 6.57 -12.43
C PHE A 210 -3.63 5.22 -12.95
N ARG A 211 -4.01 4.10 -12.31
CA ARG A 211 -3.69 2.75 -12.79
C ARG A 211 -4.25 2.47 -14.17
N ARG A 212 -5.53 2.78 -14.39
CA ARG A 212 -6.14 2.64 -15.71
C ARG A 212 -5.44 3.49 -16.77
N LEU A 213 -5.16 4.76 -16.47
CA LEU A 213 -4.43 5.63 -17.39
C LEU A 213 -3.00 5.14 -17.66
N ARG A 214 -2.37 4.45 -16.71
CA ARG A 214 -1.06 3.80 -16.87
C ARG A 214 -1.17 2.62 -17.83
N GLU A 215 -2.12 1.73 -17.60
CA GLU A 215 -2.41 0.56 -18.45
C GLU A 215 -2.69 0.99 -19.90
N GLU A 216 -3.52 2.02 -20.10
CA GLU A 216 -3.84 2.58 -21.42
C GLU A 216 -2.64 3.23 -22.13
N SER A 217 -1.60 3.60 -21.38
CA SER A 217 -0.40 4.26 -21.93
C SER A 217 0.73 3.29 -22.29
N GLY A 218 0.61 2.00 -21.94
CA GLY A 218 1.66 1.01 -22.17
C GLY A 218 2.99 1.36 -21.49
N ILE A 219 2.95 1.98 -20.31
CA ILE A 219 4.17 2.30 -19.55
C ILE A 219 4.89 1.00 -19.19
N ASP A 220 6.17 0.90 -19.53
CA ASP A 220 7.02 -0.22 -19.10
C ASP A 220 7.23 -0.14 -17.59
N GLU A 221 6.56 -1.05 -16.88
CA GLU A 221 6.60 -1.15 -15.42
C GLU A 221 7.92 -1.72 -14.90
N SER A 222 8.72 -2.34 -15.77
CA SER A 222 9.95 -3.04 -15.38
C SER A 222 10.95 -2.08 -14.71
N ILE A 223 11.18 -0.92 -15.30
CA ILE A 223 12.15 0.06 -14.77
C ILE A 223 11.72 0.52 -13.37
N PHE A 224 10.43 0.80 -13.18
CA PHE A 224 9.91 1.19 -11.87
C PHE A 224 10.12 0.09 -10.84
N TRP A 225 9.70 -1.14 -11.13
CA TRP A 225 9.83 -2.24 -10.18
C TRP A 225 11.28 -2.55 -9.86
N ARG A 226 12.19 -2.43 -10.83
CA ARG A 226 13.62 -2.60 -10.60
C ARG A 226 14.16 -1.63 -9.56
N GLU A 227 13.87 -0.34 -9.73
CA GLU A 227 14.34 0.71 -8.83
C GLU A 227 13.62 0.66 -7.48
N TYR A 228 12.31 0.36 -7.47
CA TYR A 228 11.55 0.14 -6.23
C TYR A 228 12.14 -0.99 -5.41
N LEU A 229 12.40 -2.13 -6.04
CA LEU A 229 12.92 -3.30 -5.36
C LEU A 229 14.34 -3.08 -4.83
N LYS A 230 15.19 -2.45 -5.64
CA LYS A 230 16.54 -2.08 -5.23
C LYS A 230 16.54 -1.13 -4.03
N HIS A 231 15.79 -0.03 -4.11
CA HIS A 231 15.70 0.95 -3.01
C HIS A 231 15.18 0.29 -1.73
N PHE A 232 14.14 -0.52 -1.83
CA PHE A 232 13.56 -1.16 -0.65
C PHE A 232 14.49 -2.21 -0.03
N SER A 233 15.25 -2.95 -0.85
CA SER A 233 16.33 -3.85 -0.41
C SER A 233 17.41 -3.09 0.38
N GLU A 234 17.86 -1.94 -0.12
CA GLU A 234 18.83 -1.07 0.58
C GLU A 234 18.29 -0.53 1.91
N VAL A 235 16.99 -0.18 1.97
CA VAL A 235 16.31 0.27 3.21
C VAL A 235 16.26 -0.87 4.23
N LEU A 236 15.91 -2.09 3.81
CA LEU A 236 15.88 -3.26 4.68
C LEU A 236 17.25 -3.59 5.26
N GLU A 237 18.31 -3.59 4.45
CA GLU A 237 19.67 -3.85 4.91
C GLU A 237 20.14 -2.82 5.93
N ARG A 238 19.90 -1.53 5.66
CA ARG A 238 20.28 -0.46 6.59
C ARG A 238 19.60 -0.60 7.94
N ARG A 239 18.28 -0.88 7.94
CA ARG A 239 17.52 -1.08 9.18
C ARG A 239 17.95 -2.33 9.94
N SER A 240 18.28 -3.40 9.22
CA SER A 240 18.84 -4.62 9.82
C SER A 240 20.17 -4.33 10.54
N GLN A 241 21.08 -3.58 9.89
CA GLN A 241 22.36 -3.19 10.50
C GLN A 241 22.18 -2.24 11.69
N GLU A 242 21.23 -1.29 11.62
CA GLU A 242 20.88 -0.41 12.73
C GLU A 242 20.34 -1.19 13.94
N PHE A 243 19.49 -2.20 13.69
CA PHE A 243 18.98 -3.10 14.71
C PHE A 243 20.10 -3.87 15.42
N GLN A 244 21.06 -4.41 14.67
CA GLN A 244 22.22 -5.12 15.25
C GLN A 244 23.10 -4.20 16.11
N ARG A 245 23.23 -2.92 15.75
CA ARG A 245 24.08 -1.96 16.48
C ARG A 245 23.43 -1.42 17.75
N ASN A 246 22.10 -1.38 17.81
CA ASN A 246 21.36 -0.77 18.91
C ASN A 246 20.47 -1.82 19.61
N SER A 247 21.06 -2.56 20.55
CA SER A 247 20.37 -3.57 21.38
C SER A 247 19.20 -3.04 22.23
N ASN A 248 19.04 -1.72 22.35
CA ASN A 248 17.94 -1.05 23.06
C ASN A 248 16.88 -0.39 22.16
N HIS A 249 16.99 -0.48 20.82
CA HIS A 249 16.00 0.08 19.88
C HIS A 249 15.06 -0.97 19.26
N ALA A 250 15.05 -2.18 19.80
CA ALA A 250 13.94 -3.07 19.59
C ALA A 250 12.65 -2.39 20.10
N LEU A 251 11.62 -2.35 19.26
CA LEU A 251 10.26 -1.89 19.56
C LEU A 251 10.01 -0.39 19.36
N LYS A 252 9.83 -0.03 18.09
CA LYS A 252 8.50 0.34 17.53
C LYS A 252 8.66 0.69 16.05
N LEU A 253 8.69 -0.32 15.19
CA LEU A 253 8.32 -0.08 13.79
C LEU A 253 6.81 -0.07 13.68
N HIS A 254 6.28 0.90 12.94
CA HIS A 254 4.85 1.12 12.75
C HIS A 254 4.24 0.00 11.89
N GLU A 255 2.96 -0.33 12.12
CA GLU A 255 2.23 -1.33 11.32
C GLU A 255 2.21 -1.01 9.81
N LEU A 256 2.36 0.27 9.42
CA LEU A 256 2.51 0.69 8.03
C LEU A 256 3.79 0.14 7.39
N GLU A 257 4.90 0.16 8.12
CA GLU A 257 6.19 -0.34 7.65
C GLU A 257 6.17 -1.88 7.53
N LYS A 258 5.44 -2.55 8.43
CA LYS A 258 5.19 -4.00 8.34
C LYS A 258 4.37 -4.36 7.10
N GLN A 259 3.34 -3.59 6.79
CA GLN A 259 2.54 -3.79 5.59
C GLN A 259 3.35 -3.53 4.32
N GLU A 260 4.20 -2.50 4.30
CA GLU A 260 5.08 -2.22 3.16
C GLU A 260 6.09 -3.34 2.92
N ILE A 261 6.68 -3.92 3.97
CA ILE A 261 7.57 -5.09 3.84
C ILE A 261 6.81 -6.31 3.31
N ARG A 262 5.60 -6.61 3.82
CA ARG A 262 4.77 -7.72 3.29
C ARG A 262 4.45 -7.55 1.82
N LEU A 263 4.12 -6.32 1.44
CA LEU A 263 3.69 -5.98 0.10
C LEU A 263 4.86 -5.96 -0.89
N PHE A 264 6.03 -5.47 -0.46
CA PHE A 264 7.30 -5.60 -1.18
C PHE A 264 7.63 -7.06 -1.48
N LEU A 265 7.53 -7.94 -0.48
CA LEU A 265 7.81 -9.36 -0.65
C LEU A 265 6.88 -9.98 -1.68
N ARG A 266 5.59 -9.69 -1.59
CA ARG A 266 4.59 -10.16 -2.55
C ARG A 266 4.79 -9.59 -3.96
N THR A 267 5.25 -8.35 -4.10
CA THR A 267 5.39 -7.71 -5.41
C THR A 267 6.71 -8.08 -6.11
N SER A 268 7.76 -8.38 -5.35
CA SER A 268 9.03 -8.92 -5.85
C SER A 268 8.87 -10.24 -6.59
N ILE A 269 7.77 -10.94 -6.31
CA ILE A 269 7.42 -12.28 -6.75
C ILE A 269 6.68 -12.28 -8.09
N ASP A 270 5.82 -11.27 -8.34
CA ASP A 270 4.90 -11.26 -9.49
C ASP A 270 5.52 -10.67 -10.78
N CYS A 271 6.73 -10.09 -10.72
CA CYS A 271 7.35 -9.36 -11.84
C CYS A 271 8.52 -10.13 -12.46
N CYS A 272 8.24 -11.14 -13.31
CA CYS A 272 9.27 -12.01 -13.92
C CYS A 272 9.44 -11.82 -15.44
N GLY A 273 10.69 -11.60 -15.86
CA GLY A 273 11.12 -11.63 -17.26
C GLY A 273 12.63 -11.45 -17.46
N ASP A 274 13.22 -10.44 -16.79
CA ASP A 274 14.66 -10.11 -16.76
C ASP A 274 15.13 -9.61 -15.37
N PHE A 275 14.44 -10.02 -14.30
CA PHE A 275 14.55 -9.49 -12.92
C PHE A 275 15.41 -10.29 -11.93
N ALA A 276 15.95 -11.42 -12.37
CA ALA A 276 16.71 -12.38 -11.59
C ALA A 276 17.69 -11.74 -10.57
N SER A 277 18.58 -10.87 -11.03
CA SER A 277 19.63 -10.28 -10.19
C SER A 277 19.11 -9.30 -9.14
N VAL A 278 17.96 -8.65 -9.39
CA VAL A 278 17.32 -7.76 -8.42
C VAL A 278 16.54 -8.57 -7.39
N CYS A 279 15.79 -9.59 -7.83
CA CYS A 279 15.11 -10.52 -6.93
C CYS A 279 16.11 -11.19 -5.97
N LEU A 280 17.31 -11.54 -6.42
CA LEU A 280 18.35 -12.13 -5.57
C LEU A 280 18.93 -11.16 -4.54
N LYS A 281 19.14 -9.90 -4.92
CA LYS A 281 19.55 -8.86 -3.96
C LYS A 281 18.47 -8.65 -2.91
N VAL A 282 17.21 -8.56 -3.33
CA VAL A 282 16.05 -8.48 -2.44
C VAL A 282 16.02 -9.67 -1.48
N LEU A 283 16.12 -10.88 -2.00
CA LEU A 283 16.17 -12.13 -1.25
C LEU A 283 17.33 -12.13 -0.23
N HIS A 284 18.52 -11.69 -0.64
CA HIS A 284 19.68 -11.54 0.23
C HIS A 284 19.43 -10.54 1.36
N SER A 285 18.86 -9.37 1.06
CA SER A 285 18.50 -8.38 2.08
C SER A 285 17.49 -8.91 3.09
N ILE A 286 16.53 -9.72 2.64
CA ILE A 286 15.56 -10.39 3.52
C ILE A 286 16.27 -11.40 4.41
N LYS A 287 17.18 -12.21 3.85
CA LYS A 287 18.02 -13.13 4.63
C LYS A 287 18.80 -12.38 5.71
N VAL A 288 19.52 -11.31 5.35
CA VAL A 288 20.27 -10.48 6.32
C VAL A 288 19.36 -9.89 7.40
N ALA A 289 18.12 -9.53 7.05
CA ALA A 289 17.13 -9.00 7.97
C ALA A 289 16.46 -10.07 8.86
N VAL A 290 16.46 -11.34 8.46
CA VAL A 290 16.07 -12.47 9.32
C VAL A 290 17.23 -12.86 10.23
N GLU A 291 18.47 -12.96 9.71
CA GLU A 291 19.68 -13.29 10.49
C GLU A 291 19.94 -12.31 11.62
N SER A 292 19.62 -11.02 11.42
CA SER A 292 19.71 -10.01 12.47
C SER A 292 18.62 -10.09 13.52
N GLN A 293 17.68 -11.04 13.41
CA GLN A 293 16.43 -11.11 14.15
C GLN A 293 15.51 -9.89 13.99
N PHE A 294 15.83 -8.97 13.07
CA PHE A 294 15.03 -7.78 12.82
C PHE A 294 13.61 -8.15 12.37
N LEU A 295 13.47 -8.98 11.32
CA LEU A 295 12.16 -9.40 10.84
C LEU A 295 11.41 -10.30 11.83
N VAL A 296 12.13 -11.12 12.61
CA VAL A 296 11.58 -11.97 13.68
C VAL A 296 10.99 -11.13 14.81
N SER A 297 11.66 -10.03 15.17
CA SER A 297 11.15 -9.07 16.16
C SER A 297 9.96 -8.25 15.63
N LEU A 298 9.83 -8.12 14.31
CA LEU A 298 8.84 -7.29 13.63
C LEU A 298 7.50 -8.02 13.40
N PHE A 299 7.59 -9.20 12.82
CA PHE A 299 6.48 -10.06 12.45
C PHE A 299 6.51 -11.22 13.42
N GLY A 300 5.58 -11.25 14.39
CA GLY A 300 5.48 -12.39 15.30
C GLY A 300 5.54 -13.72 14.52
N GLN A 301 6.04 -14.79 15.13
CA GLN A 301 6.46 -16.03 14.47
C GLN A 301 5.52 -16.53 13.36
N SER A 302 4.19 -16.45 13.56
CA SER A 302 3.20 -16.88 12.58
C SER A 302 3.23 -16.11 11.25
N ASP A 303 3.46 -14.79 11.30
CA ASP A 303 3.48 -13.91 10.13
C ASP A 303 4.79 -14.02 9.36
N LEU A 304 5.90 -14.21 10.08
CA LEU A 304 7.18 -14.51 9.46
C LEU A 304 7.12 -15.83 8.69
N VAL A 305 6.52 -16.86 9.28
CA VAL A 305 6.37 -18.18 8.63
C VAL A 305 5.56 -18.07 7.34
N TYR A 306 4.42 -17.37 7.35
CA TYR A 306 3.62 -17.16 6.14
C TYR A 306 4.41 -16.44 5.03
N LEU A 307 5.17 -15.43 5.44
CA LEU A 307 5.96 -14.58 4.57
C LEU A 307 7.14 -15.33 3.96
N LEU A 308 7.79 -16.18 4.75
CA LEU A 308 8.81 -17.12 4.29
C LEU A 308 8.23 -18.17 3.35
N GLN A 309 7.10 -18.81 3.69
CA GLN A 309 6.43 -19.78 2.82
C GLN A 309 6.02 -19.19 1.47
N THR A 310 5.45 -17.99 1.47
CA THR A 310 5.07 -17.28 0.23
C THR A 310 6.30 -16.97 -0.62
N THR A 311 7.39 -16.53 0.02
CA THR A 311 8.66 -16.26 -0.68
C THR A 311 9.24 -17.54 -1.30
N LEU A 312 9.18 -18.67 -0.59
CA LEU A 312 9.66 -19.97 -1.06
C LEU A 312 8.85 -20.51 -2.26
N SER A 313 7.51 -20.48 -2.18
CA SER A 313 6.65 -20.91 -3.31
C SER A 313 6.85 -20.10 -4.57
N SER A 314 7.30 -18.86 -4.44
CA SER A 314 7.54 -17.96 -5.56
C SER A 314 8.95 -18.05 -6.13
N ILE A 315 9.92 -18.42 -5.31
CA ILE A 315 11.23 -18.88 -5.77
C ILE A 315 11.04 -20.07 -6.73
N ASP A 316 10.12 -20.99 -6.45
CA ASP A 316 9.85 -22.14 -7.33
C ASP A 316 9.37 -21.69 -8.73
N LEU A 317 8.45 -20.72 -8.79
CA LEU A 317 7.97 -20.11 -10.04
C LEU A 317 9.08 -19.38 -10.81
N ILE A 318 10.00 -18.74 -10.09
CA ILE A 318 11.14 -18.02 -10.65
C ILE A 318 12.17 -19.00 -11.23
N VAL A 319 12.48 -20.08 -10.51
CA VAL A 319 13.49 -21.09 -10.90
C VAL A 319 13.06 -21.92 -12.11
N GLU A 320 11.76 -22.18 -12.28
CA GLU A 320 11.23 -22.90 -13.46
C GLU A 320 11.41 -22.12 -14.78
N SER A 321 11.77 -20.82 -14.74
CA SER A 321 11.86 -19.95 -15.93
C SER A 321 13.24 -19.94 -16.66
N SER A 322 14.07 -20.97 -16.49
CA SER A 322 15.31 -21.29 -17.25
C SER A 322 16.45 -20.25 -17.38
N LYS A 323 16.29 -19.01 -16.89
CA LYS A 323 17.32 -17.94 -16.97
C LYS A 323 18.21 -17.78 -15.72
N LEU A 324 18.17 -18.73 -14.78
CA LEU A 324 18.69 -18.53 -13.41
C LEU A 324 19.79 -19.49 -12.95
N ASP A 325 20.31 -20.35 -13.83
CA ASP A 325 21.36 -21.31 -13.48
C ASP A 325 22.58 -20.66 -12.81
N ALA A 326 22.93 -19.43 -13.21
CA ALA A 326 24.04 -18.66 -12.63
C ALA A 326 23.84 -18.31 -11.14
N TYR A 327 22.61 -18.40 -10.63
CA TYR A 327 22.24 -17.99 -9.28
C TYR A 327 21.61 -19.12 -8.46
N ARG A 328 21.59 -20.34 -9.02
CA ARG A 328 21.02 -21.54 -8.40
C ARG A 328 21.56 -21.76 -6.98
N ALA A 329 22.88 -21.62 -6.79
CA ALA A 329 23.51 -21.78 -5.48
C ALA A 329 23.04 -20.75 -4.45
N ASP A 330 22.87 -19.49 -4.83
CA ASP A 330 22.40 -18.44 -3.93
C ASP A 330 20.94 -18.65 -3.52
N ILE A 331 20.09 -19.03 -4.48
CA ILE A 331 18.69 -19.39 -4.22
C ILE A 331 18.62 -20.60 -3.28
N VAL A 332 19.46 -21.61 -3.51
CA VAL A 332 19.55 -22.80 -2.66
C VAL A 332 19.94 -22.45 -1.23
N ASN A 333 20.97 -21.64 -1.06
CA ASN A 333 21.42 -21.20 0.25
C ASN A 333 20.36 -20.38 0.98
N LEU A 334 19.57 -19.60 0.25
CA LEU A 334 18.51 -18.78 0.79
C LEU A 334 17.28 -19.61 1.20
N TYR A 335 16.92 -20.59 0.38
CA TYR A 335 15.87 -21.58 0.68
C TYR A 335 16.24 -22.39 1.92
N ALA A 336 17.45 -22.95 1.96
CA ALA A 336 17.94 -23.74 3.09
C ALA A 336 17.96 -22.93 4.39
N PHE A 337 18.40 -21.66 4.30
CA PHE A 337 18.36 -20.74 5.44
C PHE A 337 16.93 -20.49 5.94
N PHE A 338 15.99 -20.16 5.05
CA PHE A 338 14.61 -19.91 5.46
C PHE A 338 13.89 -21.15 5.97
N ALA A 339 14.18 -22.33 5.42
CA ALA A 339 13.66 -23.60 5.92
C ALA A 339 14.21 -23.92 7.33
N LEU A 340 15.50 -23.68 7.57
CA LEU A 340 16.11 -23.82 8.89
C LEU A 340 15.45 -22.89 9.92
N GLU A 341 15.27 -21.61 9.59
CA GLU A 341 14.57 -20.65 10.44
C GLU A 341 13.11 -21.04 10.67
N LEU A 342 12.37 -21.45 9.63
CA LEU A 342 10.98 -21.91 9.79
C LEU A 342 10.88 -23.12 10.73
N ALA A 343 11.84 -24.04 10.62
CA ALA A 343 11.93 -25.25 11.43
C ALA A 343 12.26 -24.96 12.90
N GLU A 344 13.13 -24.00 13.17
CA GLU A 344 13.41 -23.52 14.53
C GLU A 344 12.21 -22.81 15.15
N GLN A 345 11.50 -22.00 14.37
CA GLN A 345 10.32 -21.24 14.84
C GLN A 345 9.05 -22.11 14.96
N ARG A 346 8.98 -23.27 14.27
CA ARG A 346 7.87 -24.23 14.38
C ARG A 346 8.37 -25.67 14.56
N PRO A 347 8.78 -26.06 15.78
CA PRO A 347 9.30 -27.39 16.07
C PRO A 347 8.34 -28.53 15.68
N ALA A 348 7.03 -28.29 15.80
CA ALA A 348 5.99 -29.26 15.45
C ALA A 348 5.81 -29.47 13.93
N GLN A 349 6.35 -28.58 13.10
CA GLN A 349 6.32 -28.67 11.63
C GLN A 349 7.73 -28.88 11.06
N LYS A 350 8.73 -29.05 11.92
CA LYS A 350 10.16 -29.20 11.60
C LYS A 350 10.37 -30.23 10.50
N ASP A 351 9.80 -31.43 10.67
CA ASP A 351 10.00 -32.54 9.74
C ASP A 351 9.44 -32.26 8.34
N ILE A 352 8.27 -31.62 8.25
CA ILE A 352 7.63 -31.26 6.97
C ILE A 352 8.46 -30.18 6.25
N VAL A 353 8.97 -29.21 7.00
CA VAL A 353 9.79 -28.13 6.46
C VAL A 353 11.14 -28.66 5.97
N PHE A 354 11.77 -29.56 6.74
CA PHE A 354 13.02 -30.21 6.34
C PHE A 354 12.82 -31.15 5.16
N GLU A 355 11.72 -31.89 5.10
CA GLU A 355 11.39 -32.76 3.97
C GLU A 355 11.20 -31.93 2.69
N GLN A 356 10.49 -30.80 2.74
CA GLN A 356 10.35 -29.90 1.59
C GLN A 356 11.68 -29.27 1.19
N ALA A 357 12.52 -28.87 2.15
CA ALA A 357 13.85 -28.34 1.88
C ALA A 357 14.78 -29.39 1.26
N GLN A 358 14.69 -30.64 1.71
CA GLN A 358 15.47 -31.74 1.15
C GLN A 358 15.02 -32.09 -0.27
N ILE A 359 13.70 -32.21 -0.52
CA ILE A 359 13.14 -32.41 -1.86
C ILE A 359 13.63 -31.32 -2.83
N TRP A 360 13.70 -30.09 -2.34
CA TRP A 360 14.14 -28.95 -3.14
C TRP A 360 15.66 -28.97 -3.37
N LEU A 361 16.46 -29.26 -2.34
CA LEU A 361 17.90 -29.49 -2.46
C LEU A 361 18.19 -30.59 -3.48
N ASP A 362 17.48 -31.71 -3.41
CA ASP A 362 17.65 -32.84 -4.32
C ASP A 362 17.23 -32.49 -5.76
N ARG A 363 16.20 -31.65 -5.94
CA ARG A 363 15.75 -31.15 -7.25
C ARG A 363 16.74 -30.18 -7.89
N TYR A 364 17.49 -29.42 -7.07
CA TYR A 364 18.34 -28.33 -7.54
C TYR A 364 19.85 -28.48 -7.27
N THR A 365 20.30 -29.55 -6.65
CA THR A 365 21.73 -29.86 -6.50
C THR A 365 21.97 -31.30 -6.90
N ASN A 366 22.27 -31.54 -8.18
CA ASN A 366 22.68 -32.88 -8.63
C ASN A 366 23.99 -33.35 -7.98
N GLU A 367 24.71 -32.51 -7.21
CA GLU A 367 26.04 -32.81 -6.68
C GLU A 367 26.38 -32.20 -5.30
N VAL A 368 25.42 -31.75 -4.48
CA VAL A 368 25.74 -31.26 -3.12
C VAL A 368 24.90 -31.96 -2.05
N THR A 369 25.50 -32.95 -1.39
CA THR A 369 24.93 -33.57 -0.19
C THR A 369 25.09 -32.61 0.99
N ILE A 370 24.12 -31.72 1.22
CA ILE A 370 24.03 -30.98 2.48
C ILE A 370 23.35 -31.90 3.50
N SER A 371 24.14 -32.49 4.40
CA SER A 371 23.60 -33.25 5.52
C SER A 371 23.10 -32.29 6.60
N LEU A 372 21.79 -32.02 6.60
CA LEU A 372 21.13 -31.31 7.70
C LEU A 372 21.01 -32.28 8.88
N SER A 373 22.03 -32.33 9.74
CA SER A 373 21.98 -33.15 10.95
C SER A 373 21.07 -32.47 11.99
N ILE A 374 19.97 -33.13 12.33
CA ILE A 374 19.14 -32.77 13.48
C ILE A 374 20.00 -32.95 14.75
N ARG A 375 20.25 -31.86 15.47
CA ARG A 375 20.62 -31.92 16.89
C ARG A 375 19.37 -31.76 17.75
#